data_AF-A0A8T4SJN6-F1
#
_entry.id   AF-A0A8T4SJN6-F1
#
_cell.length_a   1.000
_cell.length_b   1.000
_cell.length_c   1.000
_cell.angle_alpha   90.00
_cell.angle_beta   90.00
_cell.angle_gamma   90.00
#
_symmetry.space_group_name_H-M   'P 1'
#
loop_
_entity.id
_entity.type
_entity.pdbx_description
1 polymer ?
#
loop_
_entity_poly.entity_id
_entity_poly.type
_entity_poly.pdbx_seq_one_letter_code
_entity_poly.pdbx_strand_id
1 'polypeptide(L)'
;MVRYLILKHYINGKETFDEYQKGIVNINSAIDISNTHNLGFQFGLKLAVDENLDKDLIAEVKLVELPDIWFLYDPKNRGPGTSYRQILFNPTFSPVTGDSSLVISADLDQYAINTQDALNQLAEFAERVETNKSLYATGSRDIPVVLATSPRNSDLRVIHELFHSLIIGSEKLRTGEQKTNVTPAYHEIGESTSGLYIINFSHPSYPELTGCVVRASQSVDLRGFATDYYTAIKSAELGELERGYVQSKENIFYTKKNPDEEFVVVKRLITNQTRELGRTDIHDRILRGLNLKQNTDRLSEFYPRDDVEFVRDLMLQSLE
;
A
#
# COMPACT_ATOMS: atom_id res chain seq x y z
N MET A 1 -23.06 3.14 -7.00
CA MET A 1 -21.62 2.88 -7.11
C MET A 1 -21.32 1.65 -6.27
N VAL A 2 -20.57 0.69 -6.80
CA VAL A 2 -20.20 -0.52 -6.06
C VAL A 2 -18.84 -0.30 -5.40
N ARG A 3 -18.71 -0.62 -4.11
CA ARG A 3 -17.45 -0.50 -3.37
C ARG A 3 -16.87 -1.89 -3.13
N TYR A 4 -15.80 -2.24 -3.84
CA TYR A 4 -15.09 -3.51 -3.64
C TYR A 4 -14.03 -3.34 -2.55
N LEU A 5 -14.13 -4.10 -1.45
CA LEU A 5 -13.10 -4.19 -0.42
C LEU A 5 -12.33 -5.49 -0.59
N ILE A 6 -11.16 -5.40 -1.21
CA ILE A 6 -10.30 -6.54 -1.53
C ILE A 6 -9.14 -6.60 -0.54
N LEU A 7 -9.13 -7.67 0.23
CA LEU A 7 -8.20 -7.90 1.32
C LEU A 7 -7.04 -8.77 0.81
N LYS A 8 -5.82 -8.35 1.06
CA LYS A 8 -4.61 -9.12 0.74
C LYS A 8 -4.18 -9.88 1.98
N HIS A 9 -3.73 -11.11 1.79
CA HIS A 9 -3.07 -11.86 2.84
C HIS A 9 -1.92 -12.69 2.27
N TYR A 10 -0.86 -12.88 3.06
CA TYR A 10 0.34 -13.61 2.65
C TYR A 10 0.64 -14.81 3.55
N ILE A 11 0.80 -15.99 2.94
CA ILE A 11 1.19 -17.23 3.61
C ILE A 11 2.59 -17.65 3.17
N ASN A 12 3.50 -17.78 4.12
CA ASN A 12 4.89 -18.26 3.92
C ASN A 12 5.34 -19.34 4.92
N GLY A 13 4.44 -19.79 5.80
CA GLY A 13 4.75 -20.77 6.83
C GLY A 13 3.53 -21.08 7.69
N LYS A 14 3.71 -21.89 8.74
CA LYS A 14 2.60 -22.28 9.62
C LYS A 14 2.05 -21.09 10.41
N GLU A 15 2.92 -20.19 10.87
CA GLU A 15 2.52 -18.98 11.58
C GLU A 15 1.57 -18.10 10.75
N THR A 16 1.94 -17.81 9.50
CA THR A 16 1.07 -17.04 8.60
C THR A 16 -0.18 -17.81 8.19
N PHE A 17 -0.16 -19.14 8.17
CA PHE A 17 -1.36 -19.94 7.97
C PHE A 17 -2.34 -19.85 9.15
N ASP A 18 -1.85 -19.89 10.39
CA ASP A 18 -2.71 -19.72 11.56
C ASP A 18 -3.33 -18.30 11.58
N GLU A 19 -2.55 -17.29 11.14
CA GLU A 19 -3.07 -15.93 10.92
C GLU A 19 -4.07 -15.86 9.77
N TYR A 20 -3.88 -16.62 8.70
CA TYR A 20 -4.87 -16.75 7.62
C TYR A 20 -6.21 -17.25 8.14
N GLN A 21 -6.21 -18.29 9.00
CA GLN A 21 -7.44 -18.82 9.59
C GLN A 21 -8.16 -17.77 10.44
N LYS A 22 -7.42 -17.01 11.27
CA LYS A 22 -7.98 -15.86 12.00
C LYS A 22 -8.46 -14.77 11.05
N GLY A 23 -7.74 -14.56 9.95
CA GLY A 23 -8.09 -13.67 8.86
C GLY A 23 -9.46 -13.99 8.25
N ILE A 24 -9.76 -15.27 8.00
CA ILE A 24 -11.08 -15.70 7.49
C ILE A 24 -12.19 -15.39 8.49
N VAL A 25 -11.97 -15.63 9.78
CA VAL A 25 -12.92 -15.24 10.84
C VAL A 25 -13.15 -13.72 10.83
N ASN A 26 -12.08 -12.94 10.70
CA ASN A 26 -12.14 -11.49 10.62
C ASN A 26 -12.91 -11.00 9.37
N ILE A 27 -12.75 -11.67 8.24
CA ILE A 27 -13.47 -11.36 7.00
C ILE A 27 -14.97 -11.62 7.18
N ASN A 28 -15.35 -12.77 7.73
CA ASN A 28 -16.76 -13.07 8.00
C ASN A 28 -17.38 -12.02 8.94
N SER A 29 -16.67 -11.65 10.01
CA SER A 29 -17.11 -10.58 10.91
C SER A 29 -17.26 -9.25 10.17
N ALA A 30 -16.34 -8.92 9.25
CA ALA A 30 -16.41 -7.69 8.48
C ALA A 30 -17.62 -7.67 7.53
N ILE A 31 -17.92 -8.81 6.89
CA ILE A 31 -19.11 -9.00 6.05
C ILE A 31 -20.38 -8.80 6.89
N ASP A 32 -20.47 -9.43 8.06
CA ASP A 32 -21.63 -9.33 8.94
C ASP A 32 -21.86 -7.90 9.43
N ILE A 33 -20.80 -7.20 9.84
CA ILE A 33 -20.86 -5.78 10.22
C ILE A 33 -21.32 -4.93 9.03
N SER A 34 -20.70 -5.10 7.86
CA SER A 34 -21.06 -4.36 6.65
C SER A 34 -22.53 -4.55 6.26
N ASN A 35 -23.04 -5.78 6.34
CA ASN A 35 -24.44 -6.10 6.06
C ASN A 35 -25.39 -5.52 7.11
N THR A 36 -25.06 -5.67 8.38
CA THR A 36 -25.86 -5.17 9.51
C THR A 36 -26.00 -3.65 9.49
N HIS A 37 -24.93 -2.94 9.12
CA HIS A 37 -24.88 -1.48 9.09
C HIS A 37 -25.04 -0.89 7.68
N ASN A 38 -25.33 -1.71 6.68
CA ASN A 38 -25.53 -1.32 5.28
C ASN A 38 -24.38 -0.43 4.73
N LEU A 39 -23.13 -0.83 4.97
CA LEU A 39 -21.93 -0.07 4.55
C LEU A 39 -21.63 -0.19 3.04
N GLY A 40 -22.31 -1.11 2.35
CA GLY A 40 -22.28 -1.21 0.89
C GLY A 40 -21.00 -1.82 0.29
N PHE A 41 -20.19 -2.51 1.10
CA PHE A 41 -19.00 -3.21 0.59
C PHE A 41 -19.33 -4.57 -0.02
N GLN A 42 -18.74 -4.84 -1.19
CA GLN A 42 -18.56 -6.19 -1.72
C GLN A 42 -17.16 -6.66 -1.38
N PHE A 43 -17.05 -7.81 -0.73
CA PHE A 43 -15.76 -8.28 -0.22
C PHE A 43 -15.02 -9.14 -1.25
N GLY A 44 -13.70 -9.17 -1.11
CA GLY A 44 -12.86 -10.13 -1.79
C GLY A 44 -11.57 -10.39 -1.03
N LEU A 45 -10.92 -11.49 -1.39
CA LEU A 45 -9.66 -11.94 -0.81
C LEU A 45 -8.67 -12.28 -1.92
N LYS A 46 -7.50 -11.65 -1.89
CA LYS A 46 -6.33 -12.10 -2.62
C LYS A 46 -5.40 -12.82 -1.66
N LEU A 47 -5.21 -14.12 -1.89
CA LEU A 47 -4.30 -14.95 -1.12
C LEU A 47 -3.00 -15.19 -1.88
N ALA A 48 -1.88 -14.65 -1.39
CA ALA A 48 -0.56 -14.95 -1.90
C ALA A 48 0.09 -16.06 -1.06
N VAL A 49 0.64 -17.08 -1.71
CA VAL A 49 1.30 -18.20 -1.04
C VAL A 49 2.74 -18.32 -1.55
N ASP A 50 3.68 -18.50 -0.63
CA ASP A 50 5.08 -18.80 -0.94
C ASP A 50 5.18 -20.13 -1.70
N GLU A 51 5.93 -20.15 -2.80
CA GLU A 51 6.05 -21.34 -3.63
C GLU A 51 6.78 -22.50 -2.96
N ASN A 52 7.55 -22.21 -1.90
CA ASN A 52 8.32 -23.19 -1.13
C ASN A 52 7.54 -23.73 0.07
N LEU A 53 6.25 -23.40 0.19
CA LEU A 53 5.43 -23.88 1.28
C LEU A 53 5.26 -25.40 1.23
N ASP A 54 5.20 -26.02 2.41
CA ASP A 54 4.94 -27.45 2.54
C ASP A 54 3.63 -27.85 1.81
N LYS A 55 3.66 -28.99 1.11
CA LYS A 55 2.51 -29.45 0.29
C LYS A 55 1.27 -29.73 1.15
N ASP A 56 1.46 -30.20 2.37
CA ASP A 56 0.37 -30.47 3.29
C ASP A 56 -0.27 -29.15 3.73
N LEU A 57 0.54 -28.12 3.98
CA LEU A 57 0.04 -26.78 4.31
C LEU A 57 -0.69 -26.12 3.13
N ILE A 58 -0.23 -26.34 1.89
CA ILE A 58 -0.96 -25.90 0.69
C ILE A 58 -2.32 -26.62 0.58
N ALA A 59 -2.39 -27.90 0.94
CA ALA A 59 -3.64 -28.64 0.96
C ALA A 59 -4.58 -28.07 2.04
N GLU A 60 -4.08 -27.76 3.23
CA GLU A 60 -4.85 -27.10 4.29
C GLU A 60 -5.44 -25.76 3.83
N VAL A 61 -4.66 -24.91 3.15
CA VAL A 61 -5.14 -23.63 2.59
C VAL A 61 -6.36 -23.82 1.67
N LYS A 62 -6.35 -24.89 0.85
CA LYS A 62 -7.43 -25.19 -0.10
C LYS A 62 -8.68 -25.76 0.56
N LEU A 63 -8.59 -26.26 1.78
CA LEU A 63 -9.72 -26.82 2.53
C LEU A 63 -10.46 -25.77 3.34
N VAL A 64 -9.89 -24.57 3.51
CA VAL A 64 -10.57 -23.48 4.23
C VAL A 64 -11.74 -22.97 3.38
N GLU A 65 -12.94 -23.13 3.93
CA GLU A 65 -14.17 -22.63 3.31
C GLU A 65 -14.16 -21.09 3.33
N LEU A 66 -14.35 -20.51 2.14
CA LEU A 66 -14.44 -19.06 1.97
C LEU A 66 -15.91 -18.66 1.87
N PRO A 67 -16.29 -17.48 2.39
CA PRO A 67 -17.60 -16.91 2.11
C PRO A 67 -17.77 -16.67 0.60
N ASP A 68 -19.00 -16.39 0.15
CA ASP A 68 -19.27 -16.03 -1.23
C ASP A 68 -18.72 -14.62 -1.54
N ILE A 69 -17.44 -14.56 -1.88
CA ILE A 69 -16.67 -13.35 -2.13
C ILE A 69 -15.80 -13.51 -3.38
N TRP A 70 -15.32 -12.39 -3.92
CA TRP A 70 -14.29 -12.44 -4.97
C TRP A 70 -13.01 -13.08 -4.40
N PHE A 71 -12.44 -14.08 -5.07
CA PHE A 71 -11.25 -14.77 -4.59
C PHE A 71 -10.19 -14.90 -5.67
N LEU A 72 -8.94 -14.56 -5.31
CA LEU A 72 -7.77 -14.75 -6.16
C LEU A 72 -6.66 -15.47 -5.40
N TYR A 73 -6.36 -16.68 -5.82
CA TYR A 73 -5.24 -17.49 -5.33
C TYR A 73 -3.98 -17.28 -6.17
N ASP A 74 -2.88 -16.87 -5.54
CA ASP A 74 -1.58 -16.62 -6.17
C ASP A 74 -0.48 -17.52 -5.56
N PRO A 75 -0.20 -18.69 -6.15
CA PRO A 75 0.67 -19.72 -5.54
C PRO A 75 2.18 -19.44 -5.65
N LYS A 76 2.58 -18.28 -6.15
CA LYS A 76 3.99 -17.96 -6.43
C LYS A 76 4.51 -16.72 -5.73
N ASN A 77 3.75 -16.18 -4.77
CA ASN A 77 3.93 -14.85 -4.16
C ASN A 77 4.79 -13.90 -5.01
N ARG A 78 4.16 -13.26 -5.99
CA ARG A 78 4.88 -12.35 -6.90
C ARG A 78 5.14 -10.96 -6.28
N GLY A 79 4.99 -10.85 -4.96
CA GLY A 79 5.25 -9.65 -4.16
C GLY A 79 4.12 -8.61 -4.17
N PRO A 80 4.25 -7.57 -3.33
CA PRO A 80 3.19 -6.59 -3.08
C PRO A 80 2.77 -5.82 -4.34
N GLY A 81 3.71 -5.39 -5.19
CA GLY A 81 3.37 -4.68 -6.44
C GLY A 81 2.58 -5.53 -7.43
N THR A 82 2.78 -6.85 -7.46
CA THR A 82 1.93 -7.74 -8.28
C THR A 82 0.52 -7.82 -7.70
N SER A 83 0.40 -7.96 -6.38
CA SER A 83 -0.90 -7.92 -5.69
C SER A 83 -1.63 -6.60 -5.94
N TYR A 84 -0.91 -5.48 -5.84
CA TYR A 84 -1.41 -4.15 -6.13
C TYR A 84 -2.03 -4.09 -7.54
N ARG A 85 -1.29 -4.52 -8.57
CA ARG A 85 -1.79 -4.53 -9.96
C ARG A 85 -2.98 -5.45 -10.18
N GLN A 86 -2.92 -6.66 -9.65
CA GLN A 86 -3.98 -7.67 -9.81
C GLN A 86 -5.31 -7.29 -9.15
N ILE A 87 -5.28 -6.34 -8.20
CA ILE A 87 -6.47 -5.84 -7.53
C ILE A 87 -6.90 -4.52 -8.18
N LEU A 88 -6.05 -3.50 -8.12
CA LEU A 88 -6.42 -2.12 -8.44
C LEU A 88 -6.49 -1.82 -9.95
N PHE A 89 -5.99 -2.73 -10.78
CA PHE A 89 -6.10 -2.66 -12.24
C PHE A 89 -6.74 -3.94 -12.82
N ASN A 90 -7.55 -4.63 -12.02
CA ASN A 90 -8.29 -5.78 -12.51
C ASN A 90 -9.48 -5.33 -13.38
N PRO A 91 -9.56 -5.74 -14.65
CA PRO A 91 -10.67 -5.37 -15.50
C PRO A 91 -12.02 -5.93 -15.01
N THR A 92 -12.06 -6.94 -14.14
CA THR A 92 -13.32 -7.46 -13.58
C THR A 92 -14.06 -6.44 -12.71
N PHE A 93 -13.35 -5.47 -12.14
CA PHE A 93 -13.95 -4.37 -11.38
C PHE A 93 -14.24 -3.14 -12.24
N SER A 94 -13.77 -3.14 -13.49
CA SER A 94 -14.05 -2.07 -14.42
C SER A 94 -15.51 -2.12 -14.87
N PRO A 95 -16.21 -0.98 -14.96
CA PRO A 95 -17.58 -0.96 -15.45
C PRO A 95 -17.64 -1.42 -16.91
N VAL A 96 -17.93 -2.70 -17.16
CA VAL A 96 -18.36 -3.15 -18.49
C VAL A 96 -19.82 -2.75 -18.74
N THR A 97 -20.60 -2.53 -17.67
CA THR A 97 -22.05 -2.30 -17.68
C THR A 97 -22.48 -0.89 -17.28
N GLY A 98 -21.55 0.05 -17.06
CA GLY A 98 -21.86 1.44 -16.68
C GLY A 98 -22.05 1.68 -15.18
N ASP A 99 -21.92 0.67 -14.32
CA ASP A 99 -21.93 0.85 -12.87
C ASP A 99 -20.60 1.38 -12.37
N SER A 100 -20.60 2.60 -11.84
CA SER A 100 -19.44 3.17 -11.17
C SER A 100 -18.88 2.25 -10.08
N SER A 101 -17.56 2.06 -10.03
CA SER A 101 -16.89 1.25 -9.00
C SER A 101 -15.75 2.00 -8.30
N LEU A 102 -15.63 1.74 -6.98
CA LEU A 102 -14.42 1.96 -6.20
C LEU A 102 -13.81 0.61 -5.88
N VAL A 103 -12.48 0.49 -6.02
CA VAL A 103 -11.74 -0.69 -5.57
C VAL A 103 -10.80 -0.27 -4.45
N ILE A 104 -10.99 -0.89 -3.29
CA ILE A 104 -10.18 -0.71 -2.10
C ILE A 104 -9.30 -1.94 -1.98
N SER A 105 -7.98 -1.75 -1.95
CA SER A 105 -7.02 -2.80 -1.60
C SER A 105 -6.51 -2.53 -0.20
N ALA A 106 -6.72 -3.44 0.74
CA ALA A 106 -6.19 -3.33 2.11
C ALA A 106 -5.39 -4.57 2.46
N ASP A 107 -4.32 -4.40 3.25
CA ASP A 107 -3.59 -5.52 3.80
C ASP A 107 -4.29 -6.06 5.06
N LEU A 108 -4.82 -7.28 5.01
CA LEU A 108 -5.52 -7.91 6.14
C LEU A 108 -4.62 -8.00 7.38
N ASP A 109 -3.32 -8.01 7.13
CA ASP A 109 -2.24 -8.14 8.10
C ASP A 109 -1.92 -6.85 8.84
N GLN A 110 -2.32 -5.70 8.30
CA GLN A 110 -1.96 -4.39 8.83
C GLN A 110 -3.17 -3.52 9.21
N TYR A 111 -4.39 -3.91 8.80
CA TYR A 111 -5.59 -3.12 9.05
C TYR A 111 -6.63 -3.88 9.87
N ALA A 112 -7.28 -3.18 10.80
CA ALA A 112 -8.25 -3.73 11.77
C ALA A 112 -9.67 -3.77 11.20
N ILE A 113 -9.85 -4.36 10.01
CA ILE A 113 -11.11 -4.36 9.26
C ILE A 113 -12.27 -5.15 9.91
N ASN A 114 -12.05 -5.77 11.07
CA ASN A 114 -13.00 -6.63 11.77
C ASN A 114 -13.78 -5.90 12.88
N THR A 115 -13.63 -4.58 12.98
CA THR A 115 -14.39 -3.75 13.93
C THR A 115 -15.38 -2.86 13.18
N GLN A 116 -16.48 -2.51 13.86
CA GLN A 116 -17.47 -1.58 13.31
C GLN A 116 -16.86 -0.19 13.06
N ASP A 117 -16.05 0.30 14.01
CA ASP A 117 -15.43 1.62 13.88
C ASP A 117 -14.47 1.70 12.68
N ALA A 118 -13.65 0.67 12.45
CA ALA A 118 -12.75 0.63 11.29
C ALA A 118 -13.51 0.61 9.97
N LEU A 119 -14.60 -0.17 9.87
CA LEU A 119 -15.39 -0.25 8.65
C LEU A 119 -16.21 1.02 8.40
N ASN A 120 -16.73 1.65 9.46
CA ASN A 120 -17.37 2.96 9.35
C ASN A 120 -16.36 4.01 8.84
N GLN A 121 -15.18 4.07 9.44
CA GLN A 121 -14.11 4.97 9.01
C GLN A 121 -13.71 4.74 7.55
N LEU A 122 -13.62 3.47 7.12
CA LEU A 122 -13.33 3.12 5.73
C LEU A 122 -14.47 3.48 4.78
N ALA A 123 -15.72 3.32 5.20
CA ALA A 123 -16.90 3.71 4.43
C ALA A 123 -16.98 5.23 4.23
N GLU A 124 -16.75 6.00 5.29
CA GLU A 124 -16.64 7.46 5.22
C GLU A 124 -15.46 7.88 4.32
N PHE A 125 -14.33 7.18 4.40
CA PHE A 125 -13.18 7.47 3.56
C PHE A 125 -13.48 7.20 2.08
N ALA A 126 -14.13 6.08 1.77
CA ALA A 126 -14.61 5.78 0.42
C ALA A 126 -15.62 6.83 -0.06
N GLU A 127 -16.59 7.24 0.76
CA GLU A 127 -17.55 8.29 0.42
C GLU A 127 -16.89 9.63 0.09
N ARG A 128 -15.80 10.00 0.79
CA ARG A 128 -15.01 11.19 0.43
C ARG A 128 -14.38 11.06 -0.96
N VAL A 129 -13.84 9.89 -1.31
CA VAL A 129 -13.30 9.63 -2.66
C VAL A 129 -14.38 9.82 -3.72
N GLU A 130 -15.60 9.34 -3.48
CA GLU A 130 -16.73 9.48 -4.39
C GLU A 130 -17.15 10.96 -4.52
N THR A 131 -17.34 11.63 -3.38
CA THR A 131 -17.84 13.01 -3.30
C THR A 131 -16.86 13.99 -3.92
N ASN A 132 -15.57 13.87 -3.59
CA ASN A 132 -14.52 14.73 -4.12
C ASN A 132 -14.08 14.32 -5.53
N LYS A 133 -14.61 13.20 -6.05
CA LYS A 133 -14.20 12.60 -7.32
C LYS A 133 -12.69 12.42 -7.39
N SER A 134 -12.09 11.96 -6.30
CA SER A 134 -10.65 11.69 -6.27
C SER A 134 -10.34 10.46 -7.11
N LEU A 135 -9.22 10.49 -7.83
CA LEU A 135 -8.77 9.36 -8.66
C LEU A 135 -8.25 8.22 -7.77
N TYR A 136 -7.52 8.61 -6.73
CA TYR A 136 -6.75 7.72 -5.88
C TYR A 136 -6.84 8.19 -4.43
N ALA A 137 -6.77 7.24 -3.51
CA ALA A 137 -6.61 7.53 -2.10
C ALA A 137 -5.63 6.59 -1.41
N THR A 138 -5.00 7.08 -0.37
CA THR A 138 -4.14 6.29 0.53
C THR A 138 -4.59 6.43 1.97
N GLY A 139 -4.80 5.30 2.63
CA GLY A 139 -5.18 5.27 4.04
C GLY A 139 -3.95 5.31 4.93
N SER A 140 -3.68 6.45 5.53
CA SER A 140 -2.55 6.61 6.45
C SER A 140 -2.75 5.82 7.73
N ARG A 141 -1.67 5.21 8.23
CA ARG A 141 -1.73 4.40 9.45
C ARG A 141 -1.96 5.29 10.68
N ASP A 142 -2.88 4.89 11.55
CA ASP A 142 -3.22 5.60 12.79
C ASP A 142 -2.42 5.15 14.03
N ILE A 143 -1.33 4.42 13.78
CA ILE A 143 -0.36 3.93 14.75
C ILE A 143 1.07 4.32 14.32
N PRO A 144 2.07 4.27 15.21
CA PRO A 144 3.46 4.40 14.80
C PRO A 144 3.87 3.32 13.81
N VAL A 145 4.51 3.74 12.73
CA VAL A 145 4.96 2.87 11.65
C VAL A 145 6.30 2.23 12.00
N VAL A 146 6.31 0.90 12.01
CA VAL A 146 7.52 0.08 12.10
C VAL A 146 7.65 -0.71 10.80
N LEU A 147 8.77 -0.54 10.10
CA LEU A 147 9.08 -1.16 8.81
C LEU A 147 10.23 -2.17 8.88
N ALA A 148 10.90 -2.28 10.02
CA ALA A 148 12.00 -3.22 10.24
C ALA A 148 12.13 -3.52 11.74
N THR A 149 12.79 -4.61 12.08
CA THR A 149 13.02 -5.01 13.49
C THR A 149 14.02 -4.11 14.20
N SER A 150 15.05 -3.62 13.50
CA SER A 150 15.95 -2.59 14.02
C SER A 150 15.34 -1.19 13.83
N PRO A 151 15.27 -0.35 14.88
CA PRO A 151 14.73 1.01 14.78
C PRO A 151 15.37 1.84 13.66
N ARG A 152 16.70 1.84 13.57
CA ARG A 152 17.42 2.56 12.50
C ARG A 152 17.04 2.05 11.11
N ASN A 153 16.96 0.73 10.93
CA ASN A 153 16.59 0.15 9.63
C ASN A 153 15.13 0.49 9.26
N SER A 154 14.25 0.60 10.25
CA SER A 154 12.88 1.06 10.06
C SER A 154 12.87 2.51 9.61
N ASP A 155 13.63 3.39 10.28
CA ASP A 155 13.75 4.80 9.92
C ASP A 155 14.29 4.98 8.50
N LEU A 156 15.31 4.22 8.09
CA LEU A 156 15.83 4.26 6.70
C LEU A 156 14.76 3.94 5.66
N ARG A 157 13.85 2.98 5.95
CA ARG A 157 12.71 2.68 5.07
C ARG A 157 11.67 3.79 5.08
N VAL A 158 11.38 4.37 6.25
CA VAL A 158 10.43 5.49 6.36
C VAL A 158 10.94 6.72 5.62
N ILE A 159 12.23 7.06 5.76
CA ILE A 159 12.88 8.15 5.01
C ILE A 159 12.74 7.94 3.49
N HIS A 160 12.93 6.70 3.00
CA HIS A 160 12.75 6.36 1.58
C HIS A 160 11.31 6.60 1.11
N GLU A 161 10.31 6.16 1.88
CA GLU A 161 8.89 6.41 1.60
C GLU A 161 8.55 7.91 1.61
N LEU A 162 9.11 8.66 2.56
CA LEU A 162 8.84 10.09 2.72
C LEU A 162 9.49 10.95 1.62
N PHE A 163 10.61 10.53 1.01
CA PHE A 163 11.11 11.19 -0.19
C PHE A 163 10.07 11.15 -1.32
N HIS A 164 9.40 10.00 -1.53
CA HIS A 164 8.32 9.90 -2.51
C HIS A 164 7.11 10.75 -2.13
N SER A 165 6.74 10.81 -0.84
CA SER A 165 5.68 11.70 -0.36
C SER A 165 6.01 13.17 -0.63
N LEU A 166 7.26 13.61 -0.41
CA LEU A 166 7.70 14.98 -0.72
C LEU A 166 7.75 15.27 -2.23
N ILE A 167 8.05 14.26 -3.06
CA ILE A 167 7.98 14.36 -4.53
C ILE A 167 6.53 14.54 -5.02
N ILE A 168 5.57 13.92 -4.34
CA ILE A 168 4.13 14.10 -4.60
C ILE A 168 3.67 15.49 -4.15
N GLY A 169 4.11 15.91 -2.95
CA GLY A 169 3.74 17.16 -2.30
C GLY A 169 2.96 16.90 -1.02
N SER A 170 3.41 17.45 0.10
CA SER A 170 2.80 17.22 1.41
C SER A 170 1.39 17.78 1.51
N GLU A 171 1.07 18.84 0.79
CA GLU A 171 -0.28 19.38 0.67
C GLU A 171 -1.29 18.38 0.09
N LYS A 172 -0.82 17.41 -0.71
CA LYS A 172 -1.65 16.38 -1.34
C LYS A 172 -1.83 15.14 -0.48
N LEU A 173 -0.90 14.84 0.42
CA LEU A 173 -0.89 13.59 1.19
C LEU A 173 -1.14 13.77 2.69
N ARG A 174 -0.82 14.94 3.24
CA ARG A 174 -0.99 15.20 4.67
C ARG A 174 -2.47 15.14 5.05
N THR A 175 -2.78 14.37 6.08
CA THR A 175 -4.12 14.33 6.67
C THR A 175 -4.37 15.62 7.46
N GLY A 176 -5.57 16.18 7.36
CA GLY A 176 -5.96 17.35 8.17
C GLY A 176 -6.32 17.00 9.62
N GLU A 177 -6.53 15.72 9.90
CA GLU A 177 -6.93 15.18 11.19
C GLU A 177 -5.77 15.21 12.19
N GLN A 178 -6.03 15.65 13.42
CA GLN A 178 -5.05 15.58 14.50
C GLN A 178 -5.10 14.20 15.16
N LYS A 179 -3.99 13.46 15.12
CA LYS A 179 -3.81 12.16 15.80
C LYS A 179 -2.52 12.20 16.62
N THR A 180 -2.58 11.68 17.85
CA THR A 180 -1.48 11.76 18.83
C THR A 180 -0.60 10.51 18.87
N ASN A 181 -0.99 9.43 18.22
CA ASN A 181 -0.28 8.14 18.22
C ASN A 181 0.11 7.69 16.80
N VAL A 182 0.71 8.58 16.02
CA VAL A 182 1.12 8.31 14.65
C VAL A 182 2.59 8.69 14.49
N THR A 183 3.27 8.14 13.49
CA THR A 183 4.63 8.58 13.17
C THR A 183 4.62 10.08 12.82
N PRO A 184 5.35 10.94 13.57
CA PRO A 184 5.26 12.39 13.39
C PRO A 184 5.57 12.84 11.96
N ALA A 185 6.55 12.21 11.32
CA ALA A 185 6.91 12.54 9.95
C ALA A 185 5.76 12.25 8.95
N TYR A 186 5.03 11.13 9.08
CA TYR A 186 3.86 10.86 8.23
C TYR A 186 2.69 11.80 8.56
N HIS A 187 2.50 12.18 9.82
CA HIS A 187 1.50 13.19 10.17
C HIS A 187 1.77 14.54 9.49
N GLU A 188 3.04 14.90 9.37
CA GLU A 188 3.47 16.21 8.87
C GLU A 188 3.68 16.27 7.34
N ILE A 189 4.04 15.15 6.71
CA ILE A 189 4.40 15.08 5.29
C ILE A 189 3.34 14.32 4.48
N GLY A 190 2.62 13.41 5.11
CA GLY A 190 1.71 12.48 4.46
C GLY A 190 2.38 11.18 4.03
N GLU A 191 1.56 10.15 3.90
CA GLU A 191 1.99 8.78 3.62
C GLU A 191 1.56 8.40 2.19
N SER A 192 2.52 8.18 1.30
CA SER A 192 2.24 7.84 -0.11
C SER A 192 1.96 6.35 -0.33
N THR A 193 2.47 5.49 0.57
CA THR A 193 2.29 4.03 0.51
C THR A 193 2.05 3.47 1.90
N SER A 194 0.87 2.93 2.14
CA SER A 194 0.46 2.46 3.47
C SER A 194 0.09 0.98 3.52
N GLY A 195 -0.30 0.42 2.38
CA GLY A 195 -0.92 -0.90 2.28
C GLY A 195 -2.44 -0.86 2.09
N LEU A 196 -3.08 0.30 2.35
CA LEU A 196 -4.48 0.59 2.04
C LEU A 196 -4.60 1.67 0.96
N TYR A 197 -5.26 1.29 -0.13
CA TYR A 197 -5.39 2.12 -1.33
C TYR A 197 -6.82 2.08 -1.85
N ILE A 198 -7.31 3.19 -2.37
CA ILE A 198 -8.60 3.26 -3.08
C ILE A 198 -8.34 3.78 -4.48
N ILE A 199 -8.88 3.11 -5.50
CA ILE A 199 -8.93 3.62 -6.87
C ILE A 199 -10.38 3.82 -7.29
N ASN A 200 -10.64 4.99 -7.87
CA ASN A 200 -11.92 5.33 -8.48
C ASN A 200 -11.91 5.04 -9.97
N PHE A 201 -12.52 3.93 -10.36
CA PHE A 201 -12.59 3.50 -11.77
C PHE A 201 -13.51 4.40 -12.61
N SER A 202 -14.35 5.18 -11.95
CA SER A 202 -15.24 6.15 -12.61
C SER A 202 -14.56 7.50 -12.86
N HIS A 203 -13.34 7.70 -12.37
CA HIS A 203 -12.61 8.94 -12.60
C HIS A 203 -12.22 9.08 -14.08
N PRO A 204 -12.40 10.26 -14.72
CA PRO A 204 -12.07 10.44 -16.13
C PRO A 204 -10.61 10.12 -16.50
N SER A 205 -9.66 10.35 -15.58
CA SER A 205 -8.24 10.04 -15.78
C SER A 205 -7.85 8.59 -15.44
N TYR A 206 -8.78 7.73 -15.00
CA TYR A 206 -8.47 6.32 -14.69
C TYR A 206 -7.91 5.54 -15.89
N PRO A 207 -8.45 5.67 -17.12
CA PRO A 207 -7.86 5.03 -18.30
C PRO A 207 -6.42 5.48 -18.57
N GLU A 208 -6.12 6.76 -18.34
CA GLU A 208 -4.77 7.30 -18.51
C GLU A 208 -3.80 6.75 -17.45
N LEU A 209 -4.22 6.73 -16.18
CA LEU A 209 -3.45 6.12 -15.09
C LEU A 209 -3.14 4.64 -15.38
N THR A 210 -4.14 3.88 -15.82
CA THR A 210 -3.98 2.48 -16.22
C THR A 210 -2.98 2.36 -17.38
N GLY A 211 -3.09 3.21 -18.39
CA GLY A 211 -2.13 3.27 -19.50
C GLY A 211 -0.70 3.55 -19.04
N CYS A 212 -0.51 4.47 -18.07
CA CYS A 212 0.79 4.74 -17.46
C CYS A 212 1.36 3.52 -16.74
N VAL A 213 0.56 2.81 -15.92
CA VAL A 213 1.02 1.63 -15.18
C VAL A 213 1.36 0.48 -16.13
N VAL A 214 0.56 0.27 -17.19
CA VAL A 214 0.82 -0.76 -18.20
C VAL A 214 2.11 -0.46 -18.97
N ARG A 215 2.29 0.76 -19.48
CA ARG A 215 3.51 1.15 -20.23
C ARG A 215 4.77 1.01 -19.37
N ALA A 216 4.70 1.45 -18.11
CA ALA A 216 5.81 1.27 -17.18
C ALA A 216 6.10 -0.22 -16.95
N SER A 217 5.08 -1.04 -16.67
CA SER A 217 5.24 -2.49 -16.44
C SER A 217 5.73 -3.27 -17.68
N GLN A 218 5.56 -2.72 -18.89
CA GLN A 218 6.13 -3.29 -20.12
C GLN A 218 7.62 -2.98 -20.27
N SER A 219 8.07 -1.87 -19.71
CA SER A 219 9.44 -1.36 -19.84
C SER A 219 10.34 -1.82 -18.70
N VAL A 220 9.75 -2.03 -17.51
CA VAL A 220 10.45 -2.32 -16.26
C VAL A 220 9.68 -3.33 -15.41
N ASP A 221 10.41 -4.04 -14.58
CA ASP A 221 9.84 -5.00 -13.65
C ASP A 221 9.45 -4.27 -12.36
N LEU A 222 8.31 -3.57 -12.37
CA LEU A 222 7.77 -2.84 -11.21
C LEU A 222 7.35 -3.80 -10.08
N ARG A 223 8.29 -4.52 -9.46
CA ARG A 223 8.05 -5.39 -8.30
C ARG A 223 8.18 -4.61 -7.00
N GLY A 224 7.80 -5.26 -5.90
CA GLY A 224 7.85 -4.65 -4.58
C GLY A 224 6.94 -3.43 -4.50
N PHE A 225 7.39 -2.37 -3.81
CA PHE A 225 6.62 -1.14 -3.64
C PHE A 225 6.81 -0.12 -4.77
N ALA A 226 7.64 -0.43 -5.80
CA ALA A 226 7.83 0.47 -6.94
C ALA A 226 6.52 0.74 -7.70
N THR A 227 5.62 -0.25 -7.80
CA THR A 227 4.29 -0.03 -8.39
C THR A 227 3.49 0.97 -7.56
N ASP A 228 3.52 0.84 -6.24
CA ASP A 228 2.77 1.67 -5.30
C ASP A 228 3.23 3.14 -5.40
N TYR A 229 4.55 3.40 -5.32
CA TYR A 229 5.11 4.75 -5.48
C TYR A 229 4.79 5.35 -6.85
N TYR A 230 5.00 4.57 -7.92
CA TYR A 230 4.70 5.02 -9.28
C TYR A 230 3.24 5.41 -9.42
N THR A 231 2.32 4.57 -8.94
CA THR A 231 0.88 4.82 -9.04
C THR A 231 0.47 6.04 -8.22
N ALA A 232 1.02 6.23 -7.01
CA ALA A 232 0.75 7.41 -6.19
C ALA A 232 1.24 8.70 -6.88
N ILE A 233 2.46 8.70 -7.43
CA ILE A 233 3.04 9.84 -8.16
C ILE A 233 2.21 10.17 -9.41
N LYS A 234 1.89 9.18 -10.24
CA LYS A 234 1.08 9.40 -11.45
C LYS A 234 -0.34 9.83 -11.11
N SER A 235 -0.95 9.28 -10.06
CA SER A 235 -2.29 9.69 -9.64
C SER A 235 -2.31 11.16 -9.22
N ALA A 236 -1.26 11.61 -8.51
CA ALA A 236 -1.10 13.01 -8.12
C ALA A 236 -0.87 13.98 -9.29
N GLU A 237 -0.42 13.48 -10.45
CA GLU A 237 -0.30 14.25 -11.70
C GLU A 237 -1.62 14.34 -12.45
N LEU A 238 -2.40 13.27 -12.41
CA LEU A 238 -3.58 13.07 -13.25
C LEU A 238 -4.90 13.53 -12.61
N GLY A 239 -4.94 13.66 -11.29
CA GLY A 239 -6.16 14.04 -10.58
C GLY A 239 -5.95 14.32 -9.10
N GLU A 240 -7.08 14.54 -8.43
CA GLU A 240 -7.12 14.77 -6.99
C GLU A 240 -6.86 13.48 -6.21
N LEU A 241 -6.16 13.64 -5.08
CA LEU A 241 -5.91 12.57 -4.13
C LEU A 241 -6.81 12.74 -2.91
N GLU A 242 -7.29 11.63 -2.36
CA GLU A 242 -7.89 11.61 -1.04
C GLU A 242 -6.97 10.92 -0.03
N ARG A 243 -7.11 11.30 1.24
CA ARG A 243 -6.29 10.82 2.34
C ARG A 243 -7.12 10.79 3.61
N GLY A 244 -6.70 9.96 4.55
CA GLY A 244 -7.37 9.84 5.83
C GLY A 244 -6.68 8.80 6.67
N TYR A 245 -6.81 8.94 7.99
CA TYR A 245 -6.38 7.86 8.86
C TYR A 245 -7.31 6.66 8.72
N VAL A 246 -6.74 5.47 8.87
CA VAL A 246 -7.47 4.20 8.89
C VAL A 246 -6.96 3.35 10.04
N GLN A 247 -7.88 2.68 10.74
CA GLN A 247 -7.53 1.87 11.89
C GLN A 247 -6.58 0.73 11.51
N SER A 248 -5.37 0.83 12.04
CA SER A 248 -4.24 -0.03 11.71
C SER A 248 -3.82 -0.87 12.91
N LYS A 249 -3.10 -1.96 12.65
CA LYS A 249 -2.46 -2.81 13.66
C LYS A 249 -1.00 -3.03 13.30
N GLU A 250 -0.19 -3.36 14.29
CA GLU A 250 1.22 -3.66 14.07
C GLU A 250 1.37 -4.85 13.11
N ASN A 251 2.30 -4.73 12.17
CA ASN A 251 2.60 -5.82 11.26
C ASN A 251 3.42 -6.87 12.00
N ILE A 252 2.81 -8.03 12.24
CA ILE A 252 3.40 -9.14 12.98
C ILE A 252 4.38 -9.98 12.15
N PHE A 253 4.51 -9.72 10.84
CA PHE A 253 5.27 -10.56 9.91
C PHE A 253 6.74 -10.13 9.74
N TYR A 254 7.23 -9.20 10.57
CA TYR A 254 8.66 -8.90 10.62
C TYR A 254 9.41 -10.06 11.30
N THR A 255 9.98 -10.93 10.49
CA THR A 255 10.91 -11.96 10.98
C THR A 255 12.07 -11.30 11.71
N LYS A 256 12.36 -11.74 12.93
CA LYS A 256 13.55 -11.30 13.67
C LYS A 256 14.79 -11.61 12.84
N LYS A 257 15.51 -10.56 12.44
CA LYS A 257 16.79 -10.65 11.73
C LYS A 257 17.88 -10.00 12.56
N ASN A 258 19.13 -10.40 12.31
CA ASN A 258 20.26 -9.62 12.79
C ASN A 258 20.18 -8.21 12.16
N PRO A 259 20.35 -7.11 12.93
CA PRO A 259 20.37 -5.75 12.41
C PRO A 259 21.25 -5.54 11.15
N ASP A 260 22.41 -6.22 11.07
CA ASP A 260 23.33 -6.09 9.94
C ASP A 260 22.78 -6.76 8.66
N GLU A 261 22.17 -7.94 8.80
CA GLU A 261 21.52 -8.64 7.69
C GLU A 261 20.30 -7.86 7.19
N GLU A 262 19.52 -7.31 8.13
CA GLU A 262 18.37 -6.48 7.82
C GLU A 262 18.79 -5.18 7.11
N PHE A 263 19.90 -4.56 7.53
CA PHE A 263 20.45 -3.38 6.87
C PHE A 263 20.80 -3.65 5.40
N VAL A 264 21.40 -4.81 5.10
CA VAL A 264 21.65 -5.23 3.71
C VAL A 264 20.36 -5.38 2.91
N VAL A 265 19.31 -5.95 3.52
CA VAL A 265 17.98 -6.07 2.87
C VAL A 265 17.35 -4.70 2.61
N VAL A 266 17.39 -3.79 3.59
CA VAL A 266 16.86 -2.43 3.46
C VAL A 266 17.58 -1.64 2.37
N LYS A 267 18.91 -1.66 2.36
CA LYS A 267 19.70 -1.00 1.31
C LYS A 267 19.33 -1.54 -0.08
N ARG A 268 19.21 -2.86 -0.22
CA ARG A 268 18.80 -3.49 -1.49
C ARG A 268 17.39 -3.10 -1.90
N LEU A 269 16.46 -3.02 -0.94
CA LEU A 269 15.08 -2.60 -1.19
C LEU A 269 15.03 -1.18 -1.74
N ILE A 270 15.67 -0.22 -1.05
CA ILE A 270 15.74 1.19 -1.45
C ILE A 270 16.35 1.31 -2.85
N THR A 271 17.50 0.66 -3.06
CA THR A 271 18.25 0.70 -4.33
C THR A 271 17.41 0.15 -5.48
N ASN A 272 16.86 -1.07 -5.33
CA ASN A 272 16.13 -1.72 -6.41
C ASN A 272 14.85 -0.98 -6.76
N GLN A 273 14.08 -0.54 -5.77
CA GLN A 273 12.83 0.18 -6.04
C GLN A 273 13.09 1.52 -6.71
N THR A 274 14.10 2.26 -6.25
CA THR A 274 14.48 3.53 -6.88
C THR A 274 14.98 3.33 -8.30
N ARG A 275 15.77 2.29 -8.55
CA ARG A 275 16.24 1.94 -9.90
C ARG A 275 15.09 1.62 -10.86
N GLU A 276 14.11 0.82 -10.43
CA GLU A 276 12.96 0.50 -11.29
C GLU A 276 12.11 1.74 -11.58
N LEU A 277 11.91 2.62 -10.59
CA LEU A 277 11.24 3.91 -10.80
C LEU A 277 12.03 4.83 -11.74
N GLY A 278 13.35 4.86 -11.62
CA GLY A 278 14.26 5.65 -12.46
C GLY A 278 14.27 5.25 -13.93
N ARG A 279 13.66 4.11 -14.28
CA ARG A 279 13.49 3.63 -15.66
C ARG A 279 12.08 3.89 -16.22
N THR A 280 11.26 4.65 -15.50
CA THR A 280 9.91 5.05 -15.94
C THR A 280 9.87 6.54 -16.33
N ASP A 281 8.70 7.03 -16.75
CA ASP A 281 8.48 8.44 -17.13
C ASP A 281 8.57 9.43 -15.95
N ILE A 282 8.67 8.95 -14.71
CA ILE A 282 8.82 9.79 -13.52
C ILE A 282 10.29 9.97 -13.06
N HIS A 283 11.27 9.46 -13.81
CA HIS A 283 12.70 9.57 -13.49
C HIS A 283 13.11 11.00 -13.12
N ASP A 284 12.88 11.97 -14.03
CA ASP A 284 13.31 13.35 -13.84
C ASP A 284 12.63 14.00 -12.62
N ARG A 285 11.40 13.58 -12.31
CA ARG A 285 10.66 14.09 -11.17
C ARG A 285 11.30 13.61 -9.86
N ILE A 286 11.67 12.34 -9.77
CA ILE A 286 12.38 11.79 -8.62
C ILE A 286 13.74 12.48 -8.49
N LEU A 287 14.51 12.56 -9.57
CA LEU A 287 15.83 13.19 -9.58
C LEU A 287 15.77 14.64 -9.09
N ARG A 288 14.81 15.43 -9.59
CA ARG A 288 14.60 16.80 -9.10
C ARG A 288 14.26 16.81 -7.62
N GLY A 289 13.31 16.00 -7.18
CA GLY A 289 12.88 15.95 -5.78
C GLY A 289 14.00 15.57 -4.80
N LEU A 290 14.89 14.66 -5.19
CA LEU A 290 16.07 14.31 -4.40
C LEU A 290 17.10 15.44 -4.33
N ASN A 291 17.25 16.22 -5.40
CA ASN A 291 18.19 17.35 -5.45
C ASN A 291 17.66 18.62 -4.76
N LEU A 292 16.39 18.66 -4.33
CA LEU A 292 15.85 19.76 -3.55
C LEU A 292 16.37 19.68 -2.10
N LYS A 293 17.30 20.58 -1.75
CA LYS A 293 17.83 20.70 -0.37
C LYS A 293 16.73 20.78 0.69
N GLN A 294 15.62 21.46 0.38
CA GLN A 294 14.46 21.59 1.26
C GLN A 294 13.89 20.22 1.68
N ASN A 295 13.89 19.22 0.80
CA ASN A 295 13.38 17.88 1.14
C ASN A 295 14.30 17.19 2.15
N THR A 296 15.62 17.29 1.97
CA THR A 296 16.60 16.77 2.95
C THR A 296 16.46 17.47 4.30
N ASP A 297 16.36 18.80 4.30
CA ASP A 297 16.22 19.58 5.53
C ASP A 297 14.90 19.22 6.24
N ARG A 298 13.79 19.09 5.51
CA ARG A 298 12.48 18.74 6.07
C ARG A 298 12.48 17.36 6.73
N LEU A 299 13.10 16.35 6.12
CA LEU A 299 13.23 15.02 6.74
C LEU A 299 14.17 15.02 7.94
N SER A 300 15.18 15.91 7.95
CA SER A 300 16.15 16.04 9.05
C SER A 300 15.53 16.68 10.32
N GLU A 301 14.30 17.18 10.24
CA GLU A 301 13.53 17.59 11.42
C GLU A 301 13.03 16.40 12.25
N PHE A 302 12.92 15.22 11.62
CA PHE A 302 12.38 14.00 12.24
C PHE A 302 13.42 12.89 12.42
N TYR A 303 14.44 12.86 11.56
CA TYR A 303 15.45 11.79 11.52
C TYR A 303 16.87 12.35 11.55
N PRO A 304 17.88 11.57 11.99
CA PRO A 304 19.27 11.97 11.93
C PRO A 304 19.67 12.36 10.50
N ARG A 305 20.33 13.51 10.35
CA ARG A 305 20.71 14.04 9.03
C ARG A 305 21.56 13.04 8.22
N ASP A 306 22.49 12.36 8.87
CA ASP A 306 23.35 11.36 8.23
C ASP A 306 22.55 10.20 7.62
N ASP A 307 21.46 9.77 8.27
CA ASP A 307 20.57 8.72 7.76
C ASP A 307 19.72 9.23 6.58
N VAL A 308 19.26 10.49 6.64
CA VAL A 308 18.55 11.13 5.52
C VAL A 308 19.45 11.27 4.29
N GLU A 309 20.68 11.77 4.48
CA GLU A 309 21.65 11.92 3.40
C GLU A 309 22.09 10.57 2.85
N PHE A 310 22.28 9.56 3.71
CA PHE A 310 22.55 8.19 3.27
C PHE A 310 21.46 7.64 2.36
N VAL A 311 20.18 7.74 2.74
CA VAL A 311 19.06 7.28 1.89
C VAL A 311 19.01 8.07 0.59
N ARG A 312 19.13 9.40 0.64
CA ARG A 312 19.13 10.26 -0.55
C ARG A 312 20.22 9.85 -1.53
N ASP A 313 21.44 9.67 -1.04
CA ASP A 313 22.60 9.35 -1.88
C ASP A 313 22.47 7.93 -2.47
N LEU A 314 21.93 6.96 -1.72
CA LEU A 314 21.57 5.65 -2.27
C LEU A 314 20.54 5.77 -3.41
N MET A 315 19.53 6.62 -3.23
CA MET A 315 18.51 6.85 -4.25
C MET A 315 19.12 7.51 -5.50
N LEU A 316 19.93 8.56 -5.34
CA LEU A 316 20.61 9.24 -6.45
C LEU A 316 21.51 8.28 -7.24
N GLN A 317 22.35 7.51 -6.55
CA GLN A 317 23.20 6.48 -7.19
C GLN A 317 22.39 5.40 -7.93
N SER A 318 21.14 5.18 -7.54
CA SER A 318 20.26 4.20 -8.19
C SER A 318 19.57 4.73 -9.44
N LEU A 319 19.60 6.06 -9.64
CA LEU A 319 19.06 6.73 -10.82
C LEU A 319 20.11 6.94 -11.93
N GLU A 320 21.40 6.85 -11.61
CA GLU A 320 22.51 6.82 -12.58
C GLU A 320 22.50 5.54 -13.42
#